data_AF-A0A3S2A4N3-F1
#
_entry.id   AF-A0A3S2A4N3-F1
#
_cell.length_a   1.000
_cell.length_b   1.000
_cell.length_c   1.000
_cell.angle_alpha   90.00
_cell.angle_beta   90.00
_cell.angle_gamma   90.00
#
_symmetry.space_group_name_H-M   'P 1'
#
loop_
_entity.id
_entity.type
_entity.pdbx_description
1 polymer ?
#
loop_
_entity_poly.entity_id
_entity_poly.type
_entity_poly.pdbx_seq_one_letter_code
_entity_poly.pdbx_strand_id
1 'polypeptide(L)'
;MIIVDASIFIKLFRDEDDSEQARNLFAKNIADGRAIAAPGILLYEALSTALHYEQSFVMVAKLIAGLREGGFELLEPDMDELAKTQEMATQLSPAGGYPTLNIAFTTPSPSIALQRW
;
A
#
# COMPACT_ATOMS: atom_id res chain seq x y z
N MET A 1 11.28 6.28 -4.36
CA MET A 1 10.50 5.41 -3.46
C MET A 1 9.10 5.27 -4.04
N ILE A 2 8.58 4.05 -4.10
CA ILE A 2 7.19 3.77 -4.48
C ILE A 2 6.42 3.45 -3.20
N ILE A 3 5.26 4.09 -3.00
CA ILE A 3 4.32 3.71 -1.95
C ILE A 3 3.29 2.77 -2.56
N VAL A 4 3.17 1.56 -2.01
CA VAL A 4 2.20 0.57 -2.46
C VAL A 4 0.99 0.54 -1.54
N ASP A 5 -0.18 0.43 -2.17
CA ASP A 5 -1.44 0.21 -1.47
C ASP A 5 -1.61 -1.27 -1.08
N ALA A 6 -2.43 -1.54 -0.07
CA ALA A 6 -2.73 -2.89 0.38
C ALA A 6 -3.32 -3.76 -0.73
N SER A 7 -4.14 -3.19 -1.62
CA SER A 7 -4.72 -3.93 -2.76
C SER A 7 -3.66 -4.52 -3.69
N ILE A 8 -2.54 -3.82 -3.90
CA ILE A 8 -1.42 -4.31 -4.72
C ILE A 8 -0.64 -5.40 -3.98
N PHE A 9 -0.44 -5.25 -2.67
CA PHE A 9 0.22 -6.28 -1.86
C PHE A 9 -0.60 -7.57 -1.76
N ILE A 10 -1.92 -7.47 -1.63
CA ILE A 10 -2.83 -8.61 -1.53
C ILE A 10 -2.70 -9.57 -2.72
N LYS A 11 -2.41 -9.03 -3.91
CA LYS A 11 -2.19 -9.80 -5.15
C LYS A 11 -0.95 -10.69 -5.13
N LEU A 12 -0.06 -10.52 -4.15
CA LEU A 12 1.06 -11.43 -3.94
C LEU A 12 0.62 -12.81 -3.44
N PHE A 13 -0.54 -12.89 -2.79
CA PHE A 13 -1.08 -14.15 -2.25
C PHE A 13 -2.49 -14.48 -2.69
N ARG A 14 -3.14 -13.60 -3.45
CA ARG A 14 -4.41 -13.87 -4.14
C ARG A 14 -4.18 -13.93 -5.64
N ASP A 15 -4.86 -14.85 -6.29
CA ASP A 15 -4.86 -14.97 -7.74
C ASP A 15 -6.00 -14.14 -8.30
N GLU A 16 -5.65 -13.02 -8.92
CA GLU A 16 -6.52 -12.06 -9.58
C GLU A 16 -5.93 -11.79 -10.98
N ASP A 17 -6.72 -11.25 -11.90
CA ASP A 17 -6.34 -11.09 -13.31
C ASP A 17 -5.03 -10.28 -13.50
N ASP A 18 -4.71 -9.39 -12.57
CA ASP A 18 -3.51 -8.56 -12.59
C ASP A 18 -2.46 -8.93 -11.52
N SER A 19 -2.57 -10.11 -10.91
CA SER A 19 -1.60 -10.57 -9.90
C SER A 19 -0.18 -10.71 -10.45
N GLU A 20 -0.03 -11.14 -11.70
CA GLU A 20 1.28 -11.19 -12.36
C GLU A 20 1.90 -9.80 -12.51
N GLN A 21 1.10 -8.76 -12.75
CA GLN A 21 1.60 -7.40 -12.85
C GLN A 21 2.10 -6.89 -11.50
N ALA A 22 1.37 -7.19 -10.42
CA ALA A 22 1.79 -6.87 -9.06
C ALA A 22 3.10 -7.61 -8.67
N ARG A 23 3.18 -8.92 -8.92
CA ARG A 23 4.40 -9.72 -8.65
C ARG A 23 5.60 -9.16 -9.42
N ASN A 24 5.41 -8.82 -10.69
CA ASN A 24 6.45 -8.21 -11.53
C ASN A 24 6.87 -6.81 -11.03
N LEU A 25 5.93 -6.01 -10.50
CA LEU A 25 6.24 -4.71 -9.89
C LEU A 25 7.18 -4.87 -8.69
N PHE A 26 6.89 -5.80 -7.77
CA PHE A 26 7.78 -6.06 -6.63
C PHE A 26 9.13 -6.61 -7.08
N ALA A 27 9.13 -7.65 -7.93
CA ALA A 27 10.37 -8.29 -8.40
C ALA A 27 11.31 -7.30 -9.10
N LYS A 28 10.77 -6.45 -10.00
CA LYS A 28 11.56 -5.47 -10.73
C LYS A 28 12.14 -4.39 -9.82
N ASN A 29 11.35 -3.87 -8.88
CA ASN A 29 11.84 -2.82 -8.00
C ASN A 29 12.90 -3.34 -7.02
N ILE A 30 12.75 -4.57 -6.52
CA ILE A 30 13.78 -5.24 -5.72
C ILE A 30 15.07 -5.44 -6.54
N ALA A 31 14.96 -5.96 -7.77
CA ALA A 31 16.10 -6.18 -8.64
C ALA A 31 16.84 -4.88 -9.02
N ASP A 32 16.08 -3.80 -9.24
CA ASP A 32 16.62 -2.47 -9.54
C ASP A 32 17.12 -1.71 -8.29
N GLY A 33 17.01 -2.28 -7.08
CA GLY A 33 17.36 -1.62 -5.83
C GLY A 33 16.51 -0.37 -5.52
N ARG A 34 15.29 -0.30 -6.06
CA ARG A 34 14.38 0.83 -5.85
C ARG A 34 13.61 0.63 -4.56
N ALA A 35 13.66 1.62 -3.68
CA ALA A 35 12.90 1.60 -2.42
C ALA A 35 11.40 1.46 -2.67
N ILE A 36 10.79 0.46 -2.03
CA ILE A 36 9.35 0.22 -1.97
C ILE A 36 8.94 0.37 -0.50
N ALA A 37 7.84 1.06 -0.24
CA ALA A 37 7.30 1.17 1.09
C ALA A 37 5.78 1.10 1.07
N ALA A 38 5.15 0.91 2.22
CA ALA A 38 3.71 1.03 2.37
C ALA A 38 3.37 1.63 3.75
N PRO A 39 2.19 2.24 3.92
CA PRO A 39 1.74 2.65 5.25
C PRO A 39 1.55 1.43 6.16
N GLY A 40 1.80 1.58 7.46
CA GLY A 40 1.70 0.50 8.46
C GLY A 40 0.34 -0.18 8.51
N ILE A 41 -0.74 0.55 8.16
CA ILE A 41 -2.10 0.04 8.06
C ILE A 41 -2.23 -1.14 7.07
N LEU A 42 -1.34 -1.24 6.07
CA LEU A 42 -1.31 -2.33 5.09
C LEU A 42 -1.28 -3.69 5.76
N LEU A 43 -0.55 -3.84 6.88
CA LEU A 43 -0.48 -5.10 7.60
C LEU A 43 -1.87 -5.57 8.02
N TYR A 44 -2.68 -4.68 8.61
CA TYR A 44 -4.00 -5.03 9.11
C TYR A 44 -4.99 -5.28 7.97
N GLU A 45 -4.89 -4.54 6.87
CA GLU A 45 -5.69 -4.78 5.67
C GLU A 45 -5.37 -6.14 5.02
N ALA A 46 -4.08 -6.48 4.94
CA ALA A 46 -3.63 -7.77 4.43
C ALA A 46 -4.07 -8.92 5.33
N LEU A 47 -3.99 -8.78 6.66
CA LEU A 47 -4.46 -9.79 7.61
C LEU A 47 -5.99 -9.95 7.57
N SER A 48 -6.73 -8.84 7.50
CA SER A 48 -8.19 -8.85 7.34
C SER A 48 -8.60 -9.58 6.07
N THR A 49 -7.92 -9.29 4.96
CA THR A 49 -8.14 -9.97 3.68
C THR A 49 -7.78 -11.44 3.76
N ALA A 50 -6.64 -11.79 4.36
CA ALA A 50 -6.25 -13.18 4.54
C ALA A 50 -7.30 -13.95 5.35
N LEU A 51 -7.82 -13.38 6.43
CA LEU A 51 -8.89 -13.99 7.22
C LEU A 51 -10.16 -14.22 6.38
N HIS A 52 -10.57 -13.21 5.60
CA HIS A 52 -11.77 -13.29 4.76
C HIS A 52 -11.69 -14.40 3.72
N TYR A 53 -10.51 -14.67 3.17
CA TYR A 53 -10.26 -15.72 2.17
C TYR A 53 -9.66 -17.01 2.75
N GLU A 54 -9.80 -17.21 4.07
CA GLU A 54 -9.33 -18.41 4.78
C GLU A 54 -7.82 -18.70 4.59
N GLN A 55 -7.03 -17.66 4.36
CA GLN A 55 -5.57 -17.72 4.23
C GLN A 55 -4.87 -17.55 5.57
N SER A 56 -3.66 -18.10 5.68
CA SER A 56 -2.88 -18.04 6.92
C SER A 56 -2.24 -16.67 7.15
N PHE A 57 -2.33 -16.15 8.37
CA PHE A 57 -1.57 -14.98 8.80
C PHE A 57 -0.06 -15.20 8.74
N VAL A 58 0.40 -16.45 8.90
CA VAL A 58 1.81 -16.82 8.77
C VAL A 58 2.31 -16.60 7.35
N MET A 59 1.46 -16.82 6.34
CA MET A 59 1.82 -16.54 4.94
C MET A 59 2.02 -15.04 4.71
N VAL A 60 1.10 -14.19 5.21
CA VAL A 60 1.24 -12.73 5.12
C VAL A 60 2.51 -12.25 5.81
N ALA A 61 2.78 -12.75 7.02
CA ALA A 61 4.00 -12.43 7.77
C ALA A 61 5.28 -12.83 7.01
N LYS A 62 5.28 -14.01 6.37
CA LYS A 62 6.41 -14.48 5.55
C LYS A 62 6.63 -13.61 4.32
N LEU A 63 5.56 -13.17 3.64
CA LEU A 63 5.69 -12.25 2.50
C LEU A 63 6.30 -10.92 2.92
N ILE A 64 5.81 -10.30 4.00
CA ILE A 64 6.37 -9.05 4.51
C ILE A 64 7.85 -9.23 4.90
N ALA A 65 8.18 -10.33 5.58
CA ALA A 65 9.56 -10.62 5.97
C ALA A 65 10.48 -10.76 4.74
N GLY A 66 10.07 -11.52 3.71
CA GLY A 66 10.84 -11.67 2.48
C GLY A 66 11.00 -10.36 1.71
N LEU A 67 9.97 -9.51 1.68
CA LEU A 67 10.08 -8.19 1.05
C LEU A 67 11.02 -7.26 1.82
N ARG A 68 11.04 -7.35 3.16
CA ARG A 68 11.97 -6.56 4.00
C ARG A 68 13.43 -6.89 3.73
N GLU A 69 13.75 -8.15 3.41
CA GLU A 69 15.11 -8.53 2.97
C GLU A 69 15.50 -7.81 1.65
N GLY A 70 14.52 -7.45 0.83
CA GLY A 70 14.66 -6.66 -0.39
C GLY A 70 14.53 -5.15 -0.20
N GLY A 71 14.49 -4.63 1.04
CA GLY A 71 14.40 -3.20 1.33
C GLY A 71 12.98 -2.63 1.33
N PHE A 72 11.95 -3.48 1.49
CA PHE A 72 10.58 -3.02 1.72
C PHE A 72 10.37 -2.49 3.14
N GLU A 73 9.73 -1.33 3.27
CA GLU A 73 9.45 -0.71 4.56
C GLU A 73 7.95 -0.54 4.83
N LEU A 74 7.54 -0.78 6.09
CA LEU A 74 6.24 -0.34 6.58
C LEU A 74 6.44 0.96 7.35
N LEU A 75 5.82 2.03 6.88
CA LEU A 75 5.96 3.38 7.41
C LEU A 75 4.82 3.68 8.37
N GLU A 76 5.17 4.07 9.58
CA GLU A 76 4.20 4.62 10.52
C GLU A 76 4.08 6.13 10.29
N PRO A 77 2.86 6.66 10.14
CA PRO A 77 2.67 8.08 9.88
C PRO A 77 3.04 8.91 11.13
N ASP A 78 3.66 10.06 10.91
CA ASP A 78 3.85 11.05 11.95
C ASP A 78 2.60 11.93 12.18
N MET A 79 2.67 12.84 13.16
CA MET A 79 1.55 13.73 13.50
C MET A 79 1.12 14.64 12.35
N ASP A 80 2.06 15.11 11.54
CA ASP A 80 1.78 16.01 10.41
C ASP A 80 1.14 15.23 9.26
N GLU A 81 1.60 14.00 9.03
CA GLU A 81 1.01 13.07 8.06
C GLU A 81 -0.42 12.66 8.46
N LEU A 82 -0.67 12.41 9.75
CA LEU A 82 -2.01 12.15 10.27
C LEU A 82 -2.94 13.35 10.07
N ALA A 83 -2.47 14.57 10.35
CA ALA A 83 -3.26 15.78 10.15
C ALA A 83 -3.65 16.00 8.68
N LYS A 84 -2.70 15.79 7.76
CA LYS A 84 -2.96 15.85 6.31
C LYS A 84 -3.91 14.75 5.85
N THR A 85 -3.73 13.54 6.37
CA THR A 85 -4.61 12.40 6.06
C THR A 85 -6.04 12.71 6.49
N GLN A 86 -6.25 13.31 7.66
CA GLN A 86 -7.56 13.75 8.13
C GLN A 86 -8.16 14.82 7.22
N GLU A 87 -7.36 15.83 6.82
CA GLU A 87 -7.80 16.86 5.88
C GLU A 87 -8.27 16.22 4.56
N MET A 88 -7.46 15.33 3.97
CA MET A 88 -7.79 14.64 2.72
C MET A 88 -9.04 13.77 2.86
N ALA A 89 -9.17 13.01 3.95
CA ALA A 89 -10.32 12.14 4.20
C ALA A 89 -11.62 12.90 4.50
N THR A 90 -11.54 14.18 4.85
CA THR A 90 -12.71 15.04 5.13
C THR A 90 -12.98 16.06 4.04
N GLN A 91 -12.19 16.05 2.96
CA GLN A 91 -12.45 16.83 1.75
C GLN A 91 -13.20 15.97 0.72
N LEU A 92 -14.20 16.58 0.09
CA LEU A 92 -14.96 15.92 -0.97
C LEU A 92 -14.05 15.73 -2.18
N SER A 93 -13.88 14.49 -2.63
CA SER A 93 -13.12 14.21 -3.84
C SER A 93 -13.84 14.76 -5.09
N PRO A 94 -13.11 15.09 -6.17
CA PRO A 94 -13.72 15.53 -7.43
C PRO A 94 -14.71 14.52 -8.05
N ALA A 95 -14.60 13.24 -7.70
CA ALA A 95 -15.49 12.18 -8.16
C ALA A 95 -16.79 12.05 -7.34
N GLY A 96 -16.94 12.85 -6.26
CA GLY A 96 -18.03 12.75 -5.31
C GLY A 96 -17.76 11.67 -4.25
N GLY A 97 -17.76 12.06 -2.98
CA GLY A 97 -17.48 11.18 -1.84
C GLY A 97 -16.16 11.50 -1.14
N TYR A 98 -15.96 10.92 0.03
CA TYR A 98 -14.79 11.13 0.88
C TYR A 98 -13.82 9.95 0.75
N PRO A 99 -12.49 10.17 0.59
CA PRO A 99 -11.52 9.10 0.58
C PRO A 99 -11.60 8.28 1.86
N THR A 100 -11.55 6.95 1.74
CA THR A 100 -11.37 6.08 2.90
C THR A 100 -9.96 6.26 3.47
N LEU A 101 -9.79 5.92 4.76
CA LEU A 101 -8.56 6.18 5.49
C LEU A 101 -7.32 5.55 4.82
N ASN A 102 -7.44 4.33 4.32
CA ASN A 102 -6.39 3.64 3.58
C ASN A 102 -6.00 4.37 2.28
N ILE A 103 -6.99 4.84 1.50
CA ILE A 103 -6.75 5.62 0.29
C ILE A 103 -6.04 6.93 0.64
N ALA A 104 -6.45 7.60 1.72
CA ALA A 104 -5.83 8.85 2.14
C ALA A 104 -4.34 8.67 2.49
N PHE A 105 -3.93 7.54 3.07
CA PHE A 105 -2.53 7.24 3.38
C PHE A 105 -1.67 6.89 2.15
N THR A 106 -2.27 6.48 1.04
CA THR A 106 -1.52 6.09 -0.18
C THR A 106 -1.55 7.15 -1.28
N THR A 107 -2.34 8.21 -1.11
CA THR A 107 -2.51 9.26 -2.11
C THR A 107 -1.51 10.40 -1.86
N PRO A 108 -0.73 10.84 -2.87
CA PRO A 108 0.09 12.04 -2.72
C PRO A 108 -0.82 13.27 -2.58
N SER A 109 -0.45 14.20 -1.70
CA SER A 109 -1.13 15.50 -1.54
C SER A 109 -1.41 16.16 -2.90
N PRO A 110 -2.55 16.85 -3.11
CA PRO A 110 -2.90 17.50 -4.38
C PRO A 110 -1.84 18.46 -4.92
N SER A 111 -0.99 19.02 -4.05
CA SER A 111 0.15 19.87 -4.41
C SER A 111 1.29 19.13 -5.14
N ILE A 112 1.32 17.79 -5.12
CA ILE A 112 2.35 16.97 -5.78
C ILE A 112 1.81 16.29 -7.06
N ALA A 113 0.48 16.09 -7.16
CA ALA A 113 -0.16 15.39 -8.27
C ALA A 113 -0.12 16.13 -9.62
N LEU A 114 0.18 17.43 -9.63
CA LEU A 114 0.30 18.24 -10.86
C LEU A 114 1.65 18.14 -11.58
N GLN A 115 2.62 17.36 -11.08
CA GLN A 115 3.97 17.31 -11.66
C GLN A 115 4.39 15.99 -12.32
N ARG A 116 3.51 15.00 -12.51
CA ARG A 116 3.90 13.75 -13.20
C ARG A 116 2.81 13.21 -14.13
N TRP A 117 2.86 13.67 -15.37
CA TRP A 117 2.63 12.88 -16.58
C TRP A 117 3.80 13.10 -17.52
#